data_AF-A0A1I8C4R5-F1
#
_entry.id   AF-A0A1I8C4R5-F1
#
_cell.length_a   1.000
_cell.length_b   1.000
_cell.length_c   1.000
_cell.angle_alpha   90.00
_cell.angle_beta   90.00
_cell.angle_gamma   90.00
#
_symmetry.space_group_name_H-M   'P 1'
#
loop_
_entity.id
_entity.type
_entity.pdbx_description
1 polymer ?
#
loop_
_entity_poly.entity_id
_entity_poly.type
_entity_poly.pdbx_seq_one_letter_code
_entity_poly.pdbx_strand_id
1 'polypeptide(L)'
;MSNPNDTRPEMVSALRKQAFAPDIDPVFQFMETLDSFNPVLPDSVTNYYLNRSGVDAVDPNISKLISVCTQKFVSDILLDCMAQTKHRGLGVTKKGIKEVKYALTMDVLEDVLKEYGVEPLPKVPTITQTGGGK
;
A
#
# COMPACT_ATOMS: atom_id res chain seq x y z
N MET A 1 -11.71 40.78 41.99
CA MET A 1 -11.34 39.34 41.96
C MET A 1 -12.33 38.63 41.05
N SER A 2 -11.87 38.01 39.96
CA SER A 2 -12.73 37.24 39.05
C SER A 2 -13.30 36.02 39.78
N ASN A 3 -14.61 35.77 39.63
CA ASN A 3 -15.31 34.69 40.32
C ASN A 3 -14.80 33.32 39.81
N PRO A 4 -14.29 32.42 40.67
CA PRO A 4 -13.69 31.15 40.24
C PRO A 4 -14.69 30.15 39.61
N ASN A 5 -15.99 30.46 39.60
CA ASN A 5 -17.05 29.66 38.98
C ASN A 5 -17.60 30.26 37.66
N ASP A 6 -16.93 31.25 37.06
CA ASP A 6 -17.36 31.78 35.75
C ASP A 6 -16.93 30.81 34.62
N THR A 7 -17.80 29.86 34.29
CA THR A 7 -17.63 28.85 33.22
C THR A 7 -17.92 29.39 31.82
N ARG A 8 -18.36 30.65 31.69
CA ARG A 8 -18.67 31.26 30.38
C ARG A 8 -17.49 31.26 29.39
N PRO A 9 -16.23 31.53 29.79
CA PRO A 9 -15.08 31.44 28.89
C PRO A 9 -14.81 30.01 28.43
N GLU A 10 -15.06 29.02 29.30
CA GLU A 10 -14.93 27.59 28.98
C GLU A 10 -16.02 27.15 27.99
N MET A 11 -17.26 27.58 28.21
CA MET A 11 -18.37 27.32 27.28
C MET A 11 -18.12 27.94 25.90
N VAL A 12 -17.61 29.18 25.83
CA VAL A 12 -17.30 29.85 24.55
C VAL A 12 -16.12 29.17 23.83
N SER A 13 -15.13 28.65 24.58
CA SER A 13 -14.02 27.89 24.00
C SER A 13 -14.42 26.46 23.58
N ALA A 14 -15.35 25.82 24.29
CA ALA A 14 -15.98 24.56 23.87
C ALA A 14 -16.84 24.75 22.61
N LEU A 15 -17.65 25.81 22.54
CA LEU A 15 -18.41 26.21 21.35
C LEU A 15 -17.49 26.52 20.17
N ARG A 16 -16.31 27.13 20.40
CA ARG A 16 -15.29 27.32 19.35
C ARG A 16 -14.63 26.02 18.90
N LYS A 17 -14.38 25.08 19.80
CA LYS A 17 -13.95 23.72 19.43
C LYS A 17 -15.01 22.98 18.61
N GLN A 18 -16.28 23.20 18.92
CA GLN A 18 -17.41 22.66 18.17
C GLN A 18 -17.69 23.40 16.84
N ALA A 19 -17.16 24.62 16.67
CA ALA A 19 -17.32 25.43 15.47
C ALA A 19 -16.21 25.23 14.41
N PHE A 20 -15.23 24.35 14.64
CA PHE A 20 -14.20 24.05 13.65
C PHE A 20 -14.55 22.75 12.91
N ALA A 21 -15.42 22.92 11.90
CA ALA A 21 -15.87 21.96 10.88
C ALA A 21 -16.54 20.66 11.39
N PRO A 22 -17.72 20.28 10.86
CA PRO A 22 -18.27 18.95 11.11
C PRO A 22 -17.24 17.90 10.67
N ASP A 23 -17.16 16.79 11.40
CA ASP A 23 -16.41 15.58 11.01
C ASP A 23 -16.79 15.18 9.57
N ILE A 24 -16.11 15.71 8.56
CA ILE A 24 -16.19 15.15 7.22
C ILE A 24 -15.53 13.80 7.37
N ASP A 25 -16.30 12.74 7.12
CA ASP A 25 -15.79 11.37 7.18
C ASP A 25 -14.44 11.32 6.45
N PRO A 26 -13.37 10.82 7.10
CA PRO A 26 -12.07 10.65 6.45
C PRO A 26 -12.17 9.91 5.11
N VAL A 27 -13.17 9.04 4.94
CA VAL A 27 -13.46 8.38 3.66
C VAL A 27 -13.97 9.36 2.62
N PHE A 28 -14.90 10.26 2.97
CA PHE A 28 -15.38 11.29 2.04
C PHE A 28 -14.24 12.24 1.63
N GLN A 29 -13.41 12.68 2.59
CA GLN A 29 -12.23 13.49 2.26
C GLN A 29 -11.28 12.75 1.30
N PHE A 30 -11.04 11.46 1.55
CA PHE A 30 -10.22 10.64 0.66
C PHE A 30 -10.82 10.54 -0.75
N MET A 31 -12.13 10.33 -0.88
CA MET A 31 -12.82 10.30 -2.18
C MET A 31 -12.68 11.62 -2.94
N GLU A 32 -12.80 12.77 -2.26
CA GLU A 32 -12.55 14.09 -2.88
C GLU A 32 -11.11 14.23 -3.40
N THR A 33 -10.12 13.66 -2.70
CA THR A 33 -8.74 13.70 -3.19
C THR A 33 -8.52 12.89 -4.47
N LEU A 34 -9.30 11.82 -4.69
CA LEU A 34 -9.17 10.95 -5.85
C LEU A 34 -9.52 11.65 -7.17
N ASP A 35 -10.43 12.63 -7.15
CA ASP A 35 -10.79 13.42 -8.33
C ASP A 35 -9.54 14.04 -9.00
N SER A 36 -8.62 14.54 -8.19
CA SER A 36 -7.38 15.19 -8.64
C SER A 36 -6.18 14.24 -8.74
N PHE A 37 -6.31 12.99 -8.27
CA PHE A 37 -5.21 12.04 -8.24
C PHE A 37 -5.11 11.27 -9.56
N ASN A 38 -3.88 11.14 -10.07
CA ASN A 38 -3.56 10.31 -11.23
C ASN A 38 -2.80 9.06 -10.78
N PRO A 39 -3.45 7.90 -10.69
CA PRO A 39 -2.80 6.67 -10.24
C PRO A 39 -1.71 6.20 -11.19
N VAL A 40 -0.75 5.44 -10.64
CA VAL A 40 0.34 4.81 -11.42
C VAL A 40 -0.19 3.84 -12.47
N LEU A 41 -1.29 3.13 -12.17
CA LEU A 41 -1.99 2.30 -13.14
C LEU A 41 -2.78 3.20 -14.11
N PRO A 42 -2.57 3.07 -15.44
CA PRO A 42 -3.38 3.76 -16.42
C PRO A 42 -4.84 3.29 -16.37
N ASP A 43 -5.78 4.23 -16.56
CA ASP A 43 -7.22 3.95 -16.51
C ASP A 43 -7.64 2.82 -17.47
N SER A 44 -7.01 2.73 -18.65
CA SER A 44 -7.28 1.67 -19.62
C SER A 44 -7.00 0.28 -19.10
N VAL A 45 -5.96 0.12 -18.28
CA VAL A 45 -5.58 -1.16 -17.67
C VAL A 45 -6.61 -1.52 -16.60
N THR A 46 -6.95 -0.57 -15.73
CA THR A 46 -7.92 -0.80 -14.66
C THR A 46 -9.31 -1.13 -15.24
N ASN A 47 -9.77 -0.34 -16.22
CA ASN A 47 -11.06 -0.57 -16.88
C ASN A 47 -11.11 -1.92 -17.61
N TYR A 48 -10.00 -2.36 -18.22
CA TYR A 48 -9.93 -3.69 -18.83
C TYR A 48 -10.19 -4.80 -17.80
N TYR A 49 -9.55 -4.75 -16.63
CA TYR A 49 -9.74 -5.76 -15.59
C TYR A 49 -11.11 -5.66 -14.91
N LEU A 50 -11.68 -4.47 -14.77
CA LEU A 50 -13.06 -4.28 -14.28
C LEU A 50 -14.08 -4.87 -15.24
N ASN A 51 -13.97 -4.57 -16.53
CA ASN A 51 -14.87 -5.14 -17.53
C ASN A 51 -14.74 -6.67 -17.58
N ARG A 52 -13.52 -7.20 -17.42
CA ARG A 52 -13.28 -8.64 -17.35
C ARG A 52 -13.91 -9.30 -16.12
N SER A 53 -14.03 -8.59 -15.00
CA SER A 53 -14.74 -9.08 -13.81
C SER A 53 -16.25 -8.86 -13.87
N GLY A 54 -16.77 -8.24 -14.95
CA GLY A 54 -18.18 -7.92 -15.12
C GLY A 54 -18.61 -6.62 -14.45
N VAL A 55 -17.65 -5.77 -14.05
CA VAL A 55 -17.90 -4.45 -13.45
C VAL A 55 -17.70 -3.37 -14.50
N ASP A 56 -18.76 -2.63 -14.80
CA ASP A 56 -18.70 -1.42 -15.63
C ASP A 56 -18.64 -0.19 -14.71
N ALA A 57 -17.47 0.43 -14.60
CA ALA A 57 -17.25 1.59 -13.74
C ALA A 57 -17.69 2.86 -14.47
N VAL A 58 -18.91 3.32 -14.18
CA VAL A 58 -19.48 4.56 -14.74
C VAL A 58 -18.80 5.81 -14.16
N ASP A 59 -18.43 5.76 -12.88
CA ASP A 59 -17.71 6.83 -12.20
C ASP A 59 -16.19 6.62 -12.30
N PRO A 60 -15.41 7.55 -12.89
CA PRO A 60 -13.96 7.44 -12.95
C PRO A 60 -13.29 7.32 -11.58
N ASN A 61 -13.92 7.80 -10.50
CA ASN A 61 -13.39 7.67 -9.15
C ASN A 61 -13.36 6.22 -8.67
N ILE A 62 -14.26 5.36 -9.15
CA ILE A 62 -14.22 3.92 -8.85
C ILE A 62 -12.95 3.31 -9.45
N SER A 63 -12.65 3.60 -10.72
CA SER A 63 -11.43 3.10 -11.38
C SER A 63 -10.16 3.62 -10.69
N LYS A 64 -10.13 4.90 -10.30
CA LYS A 64 -9.01 5.48 -9.57
C LYS A 64 -8.83 4.87 -8.18
N LEU A 65 -9.93 4.67 -7.44
CA LEU A 65 -9.93 4.02 -6.14
C LEU A 65 -9.31 2.63 -6.23
N ILE A 66 -9.81 1.81 -7.15
CA ILE A 66 -9.32 0.44 -7.34
C ILE A 66 -7.83 0.44 -7.75
N SER A 67 -7.42 1.41 -8.56
CA SER A 67 -6.02 1.58 -8.93
C SER A 67 -5.13 1.90 -7.73
N VAL A 68 -5.56 2.79 -6.83
CA VAL A 68 -4.84 3.13 -5.59
C VAL A 68 -4.81 1.96 -4.62
N CYS A 69 -5.94 1.28 -4.42
CA CYS A 69 -6.02 0.09 -3.56
C CYS A 69 -5.08 -1.01 -4.05
N THR A 70 -5.03 -1.25 -5.37
CA THR A 70 -4.11 -2.22 -5.97
C THR A 70 -2.65 -1.84 -5.72
N GLN A 71 -2.30 -0.56 -5.88
CA GLN A 71 -0.95 -0.07 -5.57
C GLN A 71 -0.59 -0.25 -4.10
N LYS A 72 -1.52 0.07 -3.19
CA LYS A 72 -1.32 -0.15 -1.75
C LYS A 72 -1.11 -1.63 -1.45
N PHE A 73 -1.94 -2.50 -2.01
CA PHE A 73 -1.85 -3.95 -1.80
C PHE A 73 -0.48 -4.51 -2.21
N VAL A 74 0.01 -4.16 -3.41
CA VAL A 74 1.35 -4.57 -3.86
C VAL A 74 2.44 -3.95 -2.97
N SER A 75 2.28 -2.70 -2.55
CA SER A 75 3.25 -2.01 -1.71
C SER A 75 3.37 -2.66 -0.32
N ASP A 76 2.25 -3.02 0.30
CA ASP A 76 2.23 -3.68 1.61
C ASP A 76 2.99 -5.02 1.55
N ILE A 77 2.75 -5.85 0.53
CA ILE A 77 3.47 -7.11 0.32
C ILE A 77 4.98 -6.88 0.17
N LEU A 78 5.38 -5.89 -0.63
CA LEU A 78 6.80 -5.59 -0.85
C LEU A 78 7.49 -5.02 0.40
N LEU A 79 6.78 -4.24 1.21
CA LEU A 79 7.29 -3.73 2.47
C LEU A 79 7.52 -4.86 3.48
N ASP A 80 6.61 -5.83 3.54
CA ASP A 80 6.78 -7.02 4.38
C ASP A 80 7.96 -7.89 3.89
N CYS A 81 8.09 -8.07 2.58
CA CYS A 81 9.26 -8.73 1.98
C CYS A 81 10.56 -8.00 2.34
N MET A 82 10.58 -6.67 2.28
CA MET A 82 11.75 -5.87 2.65
C MET A 82 12.09 -6.02 4.14
N ALA A 83 11.09 -5.96 5.01
CA ALA A 83 11.26 -6.15 6.45
C ALA A 83 11.84 -7.54 6.75
N GLN A 84 11.30 -8.58 6.13
CA GLN A 84 11.78 -9.95 6.30
C GLN A 84 13.21 -10.14 5.74
N THR A 85 13.52 -9.55 4.58
CA THR A 85 14.87 -9.56 3.99
C THR A 85 15.89 -8.91 4.91
N LYS A 86 15.52 -7.78 5.54
CA LYS A 86 16.35 -7.08 6.52
C LYS A 86 16.54 -7.89 7.80
N HIS A 87 15.49 -8.50 8.34
CA HIS A 87 15.56 -9.34 9.53
C HIS A 87 16.42 -10.59 9.31
N ARG A 88 16.38 -11.18 8.11
CA ARG A 88 17.22 -12.33 7.73
C ARG A 88 18.67 -11.95 7.40
N GLY A 89 19.01 -10.66 7.38
CA GLY A 89 20.36 -10.19 7.05
C GLY A 89 20.78 -10.46 5.60
N LEU A 90 19.83 -10.60 4.67
CA LEU A 90 20.07 -10.92 3.26
C LEU A 90 20.56 -9.71 2.44
N GLY A 91 20.95 -8.63 3.10
CA GLY A 91 21.49 -7.43 2.46
C GLY A 91 22.86 -7.69 1.87
N VAL A 92 23.05 -7.35 0.60
CA VAL A 92 24.34 -7.45 -0.08
C VAL A 92 25.11 -6.16 0.14
N THR A 93 26.31 -6.27 0.72
CA THR A 93 27.27 -5.16 0.85
C THR A 93 28.43 -5.39 -0.09
N LYS A 94 28.81 -4.36 -0.85
CA LYS A 94 30.04 -4.41 -1.67
C LYS A 94 31.22 -3.90 -0.83
N LYS A 95 32.35 -4.61 -0.86
CA LYS A 95 33.58 -4.17 -0.19
C LYS A 95 33.94 -2.74 -0.62
N GLY A 96 34.03 -1.83 0.35
CA GLY A 96 34.35 -0.41 0.14
C GLY A 96 33.14 0.54 0.06
N ILE A 97 31.90 0.04 -0.01
CA ILE A 97 30.68 0.87 -0.05
C ILE A 97 29.86 0.61 1.22
N LYS A 98 29.56 1.68 1.98
CA LYS A 98 28.75 1.63 3.23
C LYS A 98 27.24 1.45 2.99
N GLU A 99 26.84 1.05 1.80
CA GLU A 99 25.43 0.91 1.40
C GLU A 99 25.05 -0.57 1.36
N VAL A 100 24.03 -0.94 2.13
CA VAL A 100 23.42 -2.27 2.10
C VAL A 100 22.34 -2.27 1.02
N LYS A 101 22.48 -3.14 0.02
CA LYS A 101 21.47 -3.30 -1.03
C LYS A 101 20.60 -4.51 -0.75
N TYR A 102 19.30 -4.35 -0.91
CA TYR A 102 18.34 -5.44 -0.78
C TYR A 102 17.83 -5.83 -2.16
N ALA A 103 17.63 -7.13 -2.36
CA ALA A 103 17.02 -7.69 -3.56
C ALA A 103 15.83 -8.55 -3.15
N LEU A 104 14.74 -8.48 -3.93
CA LEU A 104 13.61 -9.36 -3.74
C LEU A 104 13.98 -10.77 -4.24
N THR A 105 13.92 -11.76 -3.35
CA THR A 105 14.20 -13.16 -3.69
C THR A 105 12.92 -13.99 -3.66
N MET A 106 12.89 -15.07 -4.43
CA MET A 106 11.73 -15.97 -4.48
C MET A 106 11.44 -16.59 -3.12
N ASP A 107 12.46 -16.97 -2.35
CA ASP A 107 12.26 -17.57 -1.02
C ASP A 107 11.54 -16.61 -0.05
N VAL A 108 11.91 -15.33 -0.05
CA VAL A 108 11.25 -14.31 0.79
C VAL A 108 9.84 -14.05 0.30
N LEU A 109 9.65 -13.90 -1.02
CA LEU A 109 8.34 -13.63 -1.60
C LEU A 109 7.37 -14.79 -1.35
N GLU A 110 7.80 -16.04 -1.52
CA GLU A 110 6.98 -17.23 -1.26
C GLU A 110 6.57 -17.31 0.22
N ASP A 111 7.47 -16.95 1.14
CA ASP A 111 7.16 -16.96 2.57
C ASP A 111 6.13 -15.89 2.95
N VAL A 112 6.29 -14.66 2.46
CA VAL A 112 5.32 -13.58 2.70
C VAL A 112 3.97 -13.90 2.06
N LEU A 113 3.94 -14.36 0.81
CA LEU A 113 2.66 -14.67 0.13
C LEU A 113 1.84 -15.75 0.86
N LYS A 114 2.49 -16.72 1.52
CA LYS A 114 1.79 -17.72 2.36
C LYS A 114 1.06 -17.07 3.54
N GLU A 115 1.62 -16.02 4.13
CA GLU A 115 0.97 -15.27 5.22
C GLU A 115 -0.28 -14.53 4.73
N TYR A 116 -0.27 -14.09 3.46
CA TYR A 116 -1.43 -13.49 2.79
C TYR A 116 -2.43 -14.53 2.23
N GLY A 117 -2.19 -15.83 2.43
CA GLY A 117 -3.05 -16.90 1.92
C GLY A 117 -2.97 -17.12 0.41
N VAL A 118 -1.91 -16.64 -0.24
CA VAL A 118 -1.66 -16.80 -1.67
C VAL A 118 -0.74 -18.01 -1.87
N GLU A 119 -1.19 -19.00 -2.64
CA GLU A 119 -0.36 -20.16 -2.98
C GLU A 119 0.82 -19.74 -3.88
N PRO A 120 2.06 -20.13 -3.55
CA PRO A 120 3.22 -19.79 -4.35
C PRO A 120 3.15 -20.48 -5.73
N LEU A 121 3.64 -19.77 -6.75
CA LEU A 121 3.69 -20.27 -8.11
C LEU A 121 4.48 -21.59 -8.20
N PRO A 122 4.10 -22.52 -9.09
CA PRO A 122 4.85 -23.74 -9.30
C PRO A 122 6.29 -23.41 -9.73
N LYS A 123 7.26 -24.03 -9.06
CA LYS A 123 8.68 -23.79 -9.33
C LYS A 123 9.00 -24.15 -10.77
N VAL A 124 9.59 -23.21 -11.50
CA VAL A 124 10.05 -23.45 -12.87
C VAL A 124 11.12 -24.56 -12.81
N PRO A 125 10.98 -25.65 -13.58
CA PRO A 125 11.96 -26.72 -13.58
C PRO A 125 13.31 -26.14 -14.02
N THR A 126 14.30 -26.22 -13.12
CA THR A 126 15.67 -25.84 -13.45
C THR A 126 16.19 -26.87 -14.44
N ILE A 127 16.48 -26.45 -15.68
CA ILE A 127 17.25 -27.26 -16.62
C ILE A 127 18.62 -27.49 -16.00
N THR A 128 18.80 -28.65 -15.37
CA THR A 128 20.12 -29.15 -15.02
C THR A 128 20.86 -29.35 -16.33
N GLN A 129 21.75 -28.41 -16.68
CA GLN A 129 22.79 -28.69 -17.66
C GLN A 129 23.58 -29.87 -17.09
N THR A 130 23.26 -31.07 -17.57
CA THR A 130 24.12 -32.22 -17.46
C THR A 130 25.38 -31.87 -18.23
N GLY A 131 26.42 -31.45 -17.51
CA GLY A 131 27.76 -31.31 -18.07
C GLY A 131 28.14 -32.65 -18.67
N GLY A 132 28.14 -32.72 -20.01
CA GLY A 132 28.66 -33.84 -20.77
C GLY A 132 30.14 -33.98 -20.47
N GLY A 133 30.47 -34.88 -19.55
CA GLY A 133 31.82 -35.40 -19.42
C GLY A 133 32.08 -36.33 -20.59
N LYS A 134 32.98 -35.92 -21.48
CA LYS A 134 34.02 -36.74 -22.10
C LYS A 134 35.10 -35.85 -22.69
#